data_AF-A0A6J6C5B5-F1
#
_entry.id   AF-A0A6J6C5B5-F1
#
_cell.length_a   1.000
_cell.length_b   1.000
_cell.length_c   1.000
_cell.angle_alpha   90.00
_cell.angle_beta   90.00
_cell.angle_gamma   90.00
#
_symmetry.space_group_name_H-M   'P 1'
#
loop_
_entity.id
_entity.type
_entity.pdbx_description
1 polymer ?
#
loop_
_entity_poly.entity_id
_entity_poly.type
_entity_poly.pdbx_seq_one_letter_code
_entity_poly.pdbx_strand_id
1 'polypeptide(L)'
;MVWLANRDGEPGWPSKFGYGRPGWHVECTAIACNYLDDFNSDPIIDLQGGGSDLLFPHHYMSAKIVKAAFAREFASLYVHAGMIGLDGEKMSKSKGNLVFVSRLLENQVDPMVIRWALLTGHYQSDRQWSDELLRKAESEVELVRTALSRNEVADTDQLVKDLISDLANNLDTPTALNRLVLWAITSQKDASFNKSGEVSRAIDSLLGLAL
;
A
#
# COMPACT_ATOMS: atom_id res chain seq x y z
N MET A 1 9.00 -26.07 -3.89
CA MET A 1 9.35 -26.51 -5.26
C MET A 1 10.14 -25.38 -5.91
N VAL A 2 11.32 -25.66 -6.49
CA VAL A 2 12.20 -24.65 -7.11
C VAL A 2 12.10 -24.73 -8.64
N TRP A 3 12.13 -25.93 -9.19
CA TRP A 3 11.92 -26.20 -10.61
C TRP A 3 10.89 -27.31 -10.75
N LEU A 4 9.87 -27.08 -11.60
CA LEU A 4 8.87 -28.08 -11.94
C LEU A 4 9.21 -28.65 -13.32
N ALA A 5 9.41 -29.97 -13.39
CA ALA A 5 9.55 -30.66 -14.66
C ALA A 5 8.32 -30.41 -15.55
N ASN A 6 8.56 -30.18 -16.84
CA ASN A 6 7.50 -29.86 -17.78
C ASN A 6 6.47 -31.00 -17.90
N ARG A 7 5.22 -30.62 -18.17
CA ARG A 7 4.11 -31.52 -18.49
C ARG A 7 3.59 -31.16 -19.87
N ASP A 8 3.05 -32.13 -20.58
CA ASP A 8 2.49 -31.92 -21.91
C ASP A 8 1.48 -30.78 -21.92
N GLY A 9 1.67 -29.83 -22.84
CA GLY A 9 0.82 -28.64 -22.97
C GLY A 9 1.13 -27.49 -22.02
N GLU A 10 2.06 -27.64 -21.06
CA GLU A 10 2.53 -26.52 -20.23
C GLU A 10 3.74 -25.81 -20.87
N PRO A 11 3.90 -24.48 -20.69
CA PRO A 11 5.12 -23.79 -21.09
C PRO A 11 6.33 -24.26 -20.27
N GLY A 12 7.52 -24.15 -20.85
CA GLY A 12 8.78 -24.51 -20.20
C GLY A 12 10.00 -23.88 -20.87
N TRP A 13 11.14 -23.99 -20.20
CA TRP A 13 12.43 -23.48 -20.61
C TRP A 13 13.52 -24.56 -20.39
N PRO A 14 14.59 -24.56 -21.21
CA PRO A 14 15.73 -25.45 -20.99
C PRO A 14 16.48 -25.06 -19.71
N SER A 15 16.96 -26.05 -18.97
CA SER A 15 17.83 -25.85 -17.80
C SER A 15 18.77 -27.05 -17.63
N LYS A 16 19.79 -26.91 -16.77
CA LYS A 16 20.69 -28.01 -16.38
C LYS A 16 19.98 -29.15 -15.62
N PHE A 17 18.75 -28.93 -15.18
CA PHE A 17 17.91 -29.89 -14.46
C PHE A 17 16.77 -30.45 -15.32
N GLY A 18 16.82 -30.21 -16.64
CA GLY A 18 15.79 -30.63 -17.59
C GLY A 18 14.83 -29.50 -17.97
N TYR A 19 14.01 -29.78 -18.98
CA TYR A 19 12.99 -28.85 -19.49
C TYR A 19 11.86 -28.71 -18.47
N GLY A 20 11.49 -27.48 -18.11
CA GLY A 20 10.56 -27.21 -17.02
C GLY A 20 10.31 -25.73 -16.81
N ARG A 21 9.76 -25.37 -15.65
CA ARG A 21 9.47 -23.98 -15.30
C ARG A 21 9.77 -23.70 -13.82
N PRO A 22 10.04 -22.45 -13.44
CA PRO A 22 10.28 -22.11 -12.06
C PRO A 22 9.06 -22.38 -11.17
N GLY A 23 9.34 -22.61 -9.88
CA GLY A 23 8.32 -22.62 -8.85
C GLY A 23 8.04 -21.22 -8.32
N TRP A 24 6.79 -20.97 -7.93
CA TRP A 24 6.31 -19.65 -7.51
C TRP A 24 7.22 -18.90 -6.50
N HIS A 25 7.74 -19.59 -5.48
CA HIS A 25 8.54 -18.93 -4.44
C HIS A 25 9.94 -18.53 -4.94
N VAL A 26 10.57 -19.32 -5.82
CA VAL A 26 11.92 -19.01 -6.29
C VAL A 26 11.92 -17.86 -7.30
N GLU A 27 10.80 -17.59 -7.98
CA GLU A 27 10.68 -16.47 -8.90
C GLU A 27 10.93 -15.14 -8.19
N CYS A 28 10.16 -14.83 -7.14
CA CYS A 28 10.32 -13.61 -6.35
C CYS A 28 11.70 -13.54 -5.69
N THR A 29 12.21 -14.66 -5.16
CA THR A 29 13.55 -14.70 -4.58
C THR A 29 14.64 -14.37 -5.60
N ALA A 30 14.60 -15.00 -6.78
CA ALA A 30 15.61 -14.80 -7.82
C ALA A 30 15.59 -13.35 -8.34
N ILE A 31 14.40 -12.78 -8.52
CA ILE A 31 14.25 -11.37 -8.93
C ILE A 31 14.84 -10.45 -7.87
N ALA A 32 14.44 -10.61 -6.60
CA ALA A 32 14.92 -9.75 -5.52
C ALA A 32 16.45 -9.82 -5.37
N CYS A 33 17.03 -11.03 -5.34
CA CYS A 33 18.47 -11.19 -5.29
C CYS A 33 19.17 -10.58 -6.51
N ASN A 34 18.63 -10.74 -7.72
CA ASN A 34 19.27 -10.20 -8.92
C ASN A 34 19.35 -8.66 -8.92
N TYR A 35 18.35 -7.97 -8.37
CA TYR A 35 18.27 -6.51 -8.45
C TYR A 35 18.73 -5.79 -7.18
N LEU A 36 18.64 -6.43 -6.01
CA LEU A 36 18.82 -5.76 -4.72
C LEU A 36 20.00 -6.31 -3.91
N ASP A 37 20.54 -7.47 -4.26
CA ASP A 37 21.71 -8.02 -3.59
C ASP A 37 22.99 -7.29 -4.04
N ASP A 38 23.66 -6.63 -3.10
CA ASP A 38 24.99 -6.05 -3.30
C ASP A 38 26.13 -7.06 -3.03
N PHE A 39 25.78 -8.32 -2.75
CA PHE A 39 26.65 -9.45 -2.43
C PHE A 39 27.47 -9.33 -1.14
N ASN A 40 27.29 -8.24 -0.37
CA ASN A 40 28.04 -7.96 0.85
C ASN A 40 27.14 -7.79 2.08
N SER A 41 25.88 -7.43 1.86
CA SER A 41 24.87 -7.23 2.89
C SER A 41 24.26 -8.54 3.36
N ASP A 42 23.99 -8.61 4.66
CA ASP A 42 23.18 -9.65 5.31
C ASP A 42 22.29 -8.96 6.35
N PRO A 43 20.96 -8.89 6.15
CA PRO A 43 20.18 -9.55 5.10
C PRO A 43 20.37 -8.96 3.70
N ILE A 44 19.87 -9.67 2.69
CA ILE A 44 19.96 -9.25 1.28
C ILE A 44 19.17 -7.96 1.00
N ILE A 45 17.99 -7.80 1.63
CA ILE A 45 17.12 -6.63 1.44
C ILE A 45 16.63 -6.06 2.78
N ASP A 46 16.23 -4.79 2.79
CA ASP A 46 15.66 -4.18 3.99
C ASP A 46 14.22 -4.65 4.25
N LEU A 47 13.34 -4.58 3.23
CA LEU A 47 11.91 -4.83 3.36
C LEU A 47 11.39 -5.85 2.35
N GLN A 48 10.74 -6.92 2.83
CA GLN A 48 9.92 -7.81 2.01
C GLN A 48 8.43 -7.53 2.26
N GLY A 49 7.75 -6.93 1.28
CA GLY A 49 6.35 -6.50 1.37
C GLY A 49 5.36 -7.45 0.68
N GLY A 50 4.12 -7.53 1.18
CA GLY A 50 3.03 -8.26 0.52
C GLY A 50 1.70 -8.22 1.28
N GLY A 51 0.67 -8.91 0.78
CA GLY A 51 -0.54 -9.18 1.57
C GLY A 51 -0.28 -10.22 2.66
N SER A 52 -1.08 -10.24 3.72
CA SER A 52 -0.94 -11.19 4.84
C SER A 52 -1.05 -12.65 4.41
N ASP A 53 -1.74 -12.93 3.29
CA ASP A 53 -1.80 -14.25 2.66
C ASP A 53 -0.46 -14.73 2.08
N LEU A 54 0.49 -13.82 1.82
CA LEU A 54 1.83 -14.16 1.34
C LEU A 54 2.80 -14.52 2.47
N LEU A 55 2.45 -14.30 3.74
CA LEU A 55 3.30 -14.65 4.88
C LEU A 55 3.73 -16.12 4.82
N PHE A 56 2.77 -17.02 4.63
CA PHE A 56 3.01 -18.44 4.41
C PHE A 56 2.09 -18.99 3.30
N PRO A 57 2.60 -19.79 2.35
CA PRO A 57 3.98 -20.27 2.28
C PRO A 57 4.96 -19.29 1.61
N HIS A 58 4.48 -18.24 0.95
CA HIS A 58 5.26 -17.53 -0.06
C HIS A 58 6.53 -16.85 0.46
N HIS A 59 6.42 -15.90 1.40
CA HIS A 59 7.57 -15.18 1.96
C HIS A 59 8.44 -16.11 2.82
N TYR A 60 7.82 -17.02 3.59
CA TYR A 60 8.55 -18.03 4.35
C TYR A 60 9.48 -18.86 3.45
N MET A 61 8.95 -19.43 2.36
CA MET A 61 9.74 -20.25 1.44
C MET A 61 10.78 -19.41 0.70
N SER A 62 10.47 -18.16 0.35
CA SER A 62 11.43 -17.25 -0.27
C SER A 62 12.65 -17.03 0.63
N ALA A 63 12.42 -16.79 1.92
CA ALA A 63 13.48 -16.66 2.92
C ALA A 63 14.30 -17.93 3.09
N LYS A 64 13.65 -19.11 3.10
CA LYS A 64 14.35 -20.40 3.21
C LYS A 64 15.19 -20.73 1.98
N ILE A 65 14.78 -20.31 0.78
CA ILE A 65 15.58 -20.46 -0.44
C ILE A 65 16.87 -19.65 -0.32
N VAL A 66 16.80 -18.40 0.12
CA VAL A 66 18.00 -17.55 0.36
C VAL A 66 18.91 -18.18 1.40
N LYS A 67 18.34 -18.61 2.54
CA LYS A 67 19.13 -19.22 3.61
C LYS A 67 19.87 -20.46 3.14
N ALA A 68 19.22 -21.29 2.32
CA ALA A 68 19.83 -22.50 1.76
C ALA A 68 20.88 -22.21 0.68
N ALA A 69 20.67 -21.18 -0.15
CA ALA A 69 21.55 -20.86 -1.28
C ALA A 69 22.78 -20.04 -0.88
N PHE A 70 22.63 -19.11 0.08
CA PHE A 70 23.63 -18.09 0.38
C PHE A 70 24.07 -18.07 1.85
N ALA A 71 23.45 -18.86 2.74
CA ALA A 71 23.65 -18.84 4.18
C ALA A 71 23.32 -17.51 4.90
N ARG A 72 22.80 -16.52 4.19
CA ARG A 72 22.34 -15.20 4.69
C ARG A 72 20.84 -15.17 4.98
N GLU A 73 20.39 -14.13 5.67
CA GLU A 73 18.96 -13.80 5.80
C GLU A 73 18.44 -13.06 4.56
N PHE A 74 17.14 -13.22 4.26
CA PHE A 74 16.56 -12.59 3.07
C PHE A 74 16.24 -11.11 3.30
N ALA A 75 15.44 -10.80 4.32
CA ALA A 75 15.00 -9.43 4.61
C ALA A 75 15.16 -9.05 6.07
N SER A 76 15.46 -7.77 6.38
CA SER A 76 15.49 -7.23 7.75
C SER A 76 14.10 -7.22 8.37
N LEU A 77 13.10 -6.82 7.58
CA LEU A 77 11.71 -6.68 8.01
C LEU A 77 10.77 -7.28 6.95
N TYR A 78 9.71 -7.91 7.43
CA TYR A 78 8.61 -8.38 6.59
C TYR A 78 7.38 -7.54 6.90
N VAL A 79 6.81 -6.93 5.88
CA VAL A 79 5.70 -5.98 6.01
C VAL A 79 4.48 -6.54 5.29
N HIS A 80 3.43 -6.84 6.04
CA HIS A 80 2.23 -7.47 5.51
C HIS A 80 1.01 -6.56 5.68
N ALA A 81 0.33 -6.26 4.56
CA ALA A 81 -0.93 -5.55 4.57
C ALA A 81 -2.10 -6.49 4.90
N GLY A 82 -3.09 -5.97 5.62
CA GLY A 82 -4.36 -6.64 5.87
C GLY A 82 -5.16 -6.87 4.59
N MET A 83 -6.07 -7.82 4.63
CA MET A 83 -6.95 -8.16 3.51
C MET A 83 -8.13 -7.19 3.43
N ILE A 84 -8.51 -6.83 2.19
CA ILE A 84 -9.74 -6.09 1.93
C ILE A 84 -10.85 -7.08 1.55
N GLY A 85 -11.94 -7.04 2.32
CA GLY A 85 -13.20 -7.75 2.07
C GLY A 85 -14.29 -6.87 1.50
N LEU A 86 -15.41 -7.50 1.13
CA LEU A 86 -16.65 -6.86 0.71
C LEU A 86 -17.81 -7.64 1.36
N ASP A 87 -18.75 -6.94 1.99
CA ASP A 87 -19.95 -7.49 2.63
C ASP A 87 -19.68 -8.62 3.64
N GLY A 88 -18.60 -8.49 4.42
CA GLY A 88 -18.20 -9.47 5.43
C GLY A 88 -17.48 -10.69 4.85
N GLU A 89 -17.26 -10.73 3.53
CA GLU A 89 -16.59 -11.81 2.82
C GLU A 89 -15.26 -11.35 2.23
N LYS A 90 -14.27 -12.25 2.16
CA LYS A 90 -13.04 -11.97 1.41
C LYS A 90 -13.37 -11.76 -0.07
N MET A 91 -12.86 -10.68 -0.65
CA MET A 91 -12.97 -10.43 -2.10
C MET A 91 -12.20 -11.49 -2.89
N SER A 92 -12.87 -12.15 -3.84
CA SER A 92 -12.23 -13.16 -4.70
C SER A 92 -12.93 -13.29 -6.05
N LYS A 93 -12.16 -13.63 -7.10
CA LYS A 93 -12.71 -13.89 -8.44
C LYS A 93 -13.80 -14.97 -8.42
N SER A 94 -13.59 -16.02 -7.63
CA SER A 94 -14.52 -17.15 -7.50
C SER A 94 -15.87 -16.78 -6.89
N LYS A 95 -15.92 -15.77 -6.02
CA LYS A 95 -17.17 -15.30 -5.40
C LYS A 95 -17.90 -14.23 -6.22
N GLY A 96 -17.29 -13.73 -7.29
CA GLY A 96 -17.86 -12.68 -8.14
C GLY A 96 -18.02 -11.32 -7.45
N ASN A 97 -17.51 -11.16 -6.22
CA ASN A 97 -17.70 -9.98 -5.37
C ASN A 97 -16.52 -8.99 -5.49
N LEU A 98 -15.88 -8.91 -6.67
CA LEU A 98 -14.76 -8.02 -6.89
C LEU A 98 -15.23 -6.64 -7.32
N VAL A 99 -14.83 -5.63 -6.54
CA VAL A 99 -14.84 -4.24 -6.99
C VAL A 99 -13.50 -3.96 -7.67
N PHE A 100 -13.54 -3.70 -8.98
CA PHE A 100 -12.34 -3.39 -9.74
C PHE A 100 -12.11 -1.88 -9.74
N VAL A 101 -10.86 -1.46 -9.52
CA VAL A 101 -10.45 -0.06 -9.64
C VAL A 101 -10.86 0.50 -11.01
N SER A 102 -10.68 -0.23 -12.10
CA SER A 102 -11.08 0.21 -13.44
C SER A 102 -12.58 0.54 -13.54
N ARG A 103 -13.45 -0.26 -12.90
CA ARG A 103 -14.89 0.00 -12.87
C ARG A 103 -15.24 1.21 -12.02
N LEU A 104 -14.55 1.44 -10.91
CA LEU A 104 -14.72 2.66 -10.12
C LEU A 104 -14.35 3.91 -10.96
N LEU A 105 -13.24 3.84 -11.69
CA LEU A 105 -12.80 4.93 -12.58
C LEU A 105 -13.75 5.14 -13.77
N GLU A 106 -14.24 4.08 -14.41
CA GLU A 106 -15.26 4.15 -15.47
C GLU A 106 -16.56 4.80 -14.97
N ASN A 107 -16.91 4.57 -13.71
CA ASN A 107 -18.03 5.20 -13.02
C ASN A 107 -17.73 6.63 -12.52
N GLN A 108 -16.60 7.23 -12.94
CA GLN A 108 -16.18 8.58 -12.59
C GLN A 108 -15.91 8.81 -11.10
N VAL A 109 -15.58 7.76 -10.35
CA VAL A 109 -15.09 7.91 -8.98
C VAL A 109 -13.70 8.53 -9.02
N ASP A 110 -13.52 9.62 -8.27
CA ASP A 110 -12.24 10.32 -8.15
C ASP A 110 -11.16 9.39 -7.57
N PRO A 111 -10.00 9.20 -8.25
CA PRO A 111 -8.90 8.39 -7.73
C PRO A 111 -8.41 8.81 -6.35
N MET A 112 -8.48 10.11 -6.02
CA MET A 112 -8.06 10.63 -4.71
C MET A 112 -9.02 10.19 -3.61
N VAL A 113 -10.31 10.09 -3.92
CA VAL A 113 -11.32 9.53 -3.02
C VAL A 113 -11.07 8.04 -2.78
N ILE A 114 -10.79 7.27 -3.84
CA ILE A 114 -10.45 5.83 -3.70
C ILE A 114 -9.22 5.67 -2.79
N ARG A 115 -8.20 6.47 -3.01
CA ARG A 115 -6.97 6.44 -2.21
C ARG A 115 -7.23 6.84 -0.76
N TRP A 116 -7.98 7.92 -0.52
CA TRP A 116 -8.38 8.35 0.81
C TRP A 116 -9.15 7.26 1.56
N ALA A 117 -10.11 6.61 0.89
CA ALA A 117 -10.88 5.50 1.44
C ALA A 117 -9.97 4.33 1.88
N LEU A 118 -8.98 3.96 1.07
CA LEU A 118 -8.03 2.89 1.42
C LEU A 118 -7.10 3.26 2.58
N LEU A 119 -6.71 4.53 2.68
CA LEU A 119 -5.86 5.09 3.74
C LEU A 119 -6.61 5.37 5.06
N THR A 120 -7.94 5.35 5.05
CA THR A 120 -8.78 5.60 6.24
C THR A 120 -8.54 4.59 7.37
N GLY A 121 -8.02 3.41 7.04
CA GLY A 121 -7.67 2.39 8.03
C GLY A 121 -6.17 2.05 8.02
N HIS A 122 -5.67 1.61 9.17
CA HIS A 122 -4.26 1.26 9.34
C HIS A 122 -3.85 0.04 8.50
N TYR A 123 -2.83 0.13 7.64
CA TYR A 123 -2.54 -0.87 6.59
C TYR A 123 -2.47 -2.35 7.05
N GLN A 124 -2.13 -2.64 8.31
CA GLN A 124 -2.06 -4.00 8.86
C GLN A 124 -3.42 -4.61 9.22
N SER A 125 -4.49 -3.82 9.31
CA SER A 125 -5.81 -4.29 9.70
C SER A 125 -6.58 -4.82 8.49
N ASP A 126 -7.21 -5.97 8.63
CA ASP A 126 -8.25 -6.44 7.70
C ASP A 126 -9.43 -5.47 7.72
N ARG A 127 -9.97 -5.14 6.54
CA ARG A 127 -11.02 -4.12 6.40
C ARG A 127 -12.04 -4.47 5.34
N GLN A 128 -13.19 -3.84 5.44
CA GLN A 128 -14.24 -3.94 4.44
C GLN A 128 -14.20 -2.72 3.52
N TRP A 129 -14.29 -2.97 2.22
CA TRP A 129 -14.70 -1.96 1.26
C TRP A 129 -16.23 -1.83 1.32
N SER A 130 -16.75 -0.61 1.26
CA SER A 130 -18.20 -0.35 1.20
C SER A 130 -18.50 0.99 0.55
N ASP A 131 -19.72 1.14 0.03
CA ASP A 131 -20.18 2.42 -0.52
C ASP A 131 -20.29 3.51 0.55
N GLU A 132 -20.47 3.14 1.81
CA GLU A 132 -20.44 4.08 2.93
C GLU A 132 -19.04 4.63 3.18
N LEU A 133 -18.01 3.76 3.13
CA LEU A 133 -16.61 4.19 3.21
C LEU A 133 -16.28 5.15 2.07
N LEU A 134 -16.74 4.85 0.85
CA LEU A 134 -16.49 5.70 -0.30
C LEU A 134 -17.17 7.07 -0.16
N ARG A 135 -18.47 7.12 0.18
CA ARG A 135 -19.18 8.39 0.40
C ARG A 135 -18.57 9.23 1.53
N LYS A 136 -18.10 8.59 2.60
CA LYS A 136 -17.39 9.27 3.68
C LYS A 136 -16.10 9.91 3.15
N ALA A 137 -15.29 9.14 2.41
CA ALA A 137 -14.06 9.65 1.80
C ALA A 137 -14.33 10.82 0.83
N GLU A 138 -15.41 10.77 0.05
CA GLU A 138 -15.81 11.88 -0.84
C GLU A 138 -16.03 13.17 -0.05
N SER A 139 -16.81 13.07 1.04
CA SER A 139 -17.11 14.23 1.88
C SER A 139 -15.88 14.79 2.59
N GLU A 140 -14.97 13.94 3.06
CA GLU A 140 -13.71 14.36 3.70
C GLU A 140 -12.74 14.99 2.70
N VAL A 141 -12.61 14.42 1.50
CA VAL A 141 -11.79 14.97 0.42
C VAL A 141 -12.31 16.34 0.00
N GLU A 142 -13.62 16.48 -0.20
CA GLU A 142 -14.22 17.76 -0.60
C GLU A 142 -14.04 18.84 0.48
N LEU A 143 -14.14 18.45 1.74
CA LEU A 143 -13.89 19.34 2.87
C LEU A 143 -12.44 19.85 2.87
N VAL A 144 -11.47 18.97 2.63
CA VAL A 144 -10.05 19.35 2.56
C VAL A 144 -9.78 20.22 1.33
N ARG A 145 -10.32 19.89 0.15
CA ARG A 145 -10.22 20.73 -1.06
C ARG A 145 -10.79 22.13 -0.84
N THR A 146 -11.95 22.21 -0.21
CA THR A 146 -12.58 23.49 0.14
C THR A 146 -11.65 24.32 1.02
N ALA A 147 -11.03 23.72 2.05
CA ALA A 147 -10.05 24.41 2.88
C ALA A 147 -8.81 24.88 2.10
N LEU A 148 -8.28 24.02 1.22
CA LEU A 148 -7.11 24.33 0.38
C LEU A 148 -7.39 25.46 -0.63
N SER A 149 -8.63 25.61 -1.09
CA SER A 149 -9.04 26.68 -2.01
C SER A 149 -9.10 28.08 -1.37
N ARG A 150 -8.93 28.19 -0.04
CA ARG A 150 -8.98 29.46 0.69
C ARG A 150 -7.62 30.15 0.70
N ASN A 151 -7.66 31.48 0.79
CA ASN A 151 -6.46 32.29 0.99
C ASN A 151 -5.90 32.12 2.40
N GLU A 152 -6.77 32.07 3.41
CA GLU A 152 -6.37 31.90 4.80
C GLU A 152 -6.88 30.56 5.34
N VAL A 153 -6.00 29.88 6.06
CA VAL A 153 -6.20 28.56 6.67
C VAL A 153 -5.66 28.54 8.10
N ALA A 154 -5.91 27.44 8.80
CA ALA A 154 -5.32 27.15 10.10
C ALA A 154 -3.81 26.82 9.97
N ASP A 155 -3.12 26.68 11.10
CA ASP A 155 -1.67 26.44 11.17
C ASP A 155 -1.23 25.30 10.24
N THR A 156 -0.29 25.61 9.34
CA THR A 156 0.24 24.70 8.32
C THR A 156 1.51 24.00 8.78
N ASP A 157 2.37 24.69 9.54
CA ASP A 157 3.70 24.19 9.88
C ASP A 157 3.60 23.09 10.93
N GLN A 158 2.71 23.25 11.91
CA GLN A 158 2.47 22.20 12.90
C GLN A 158 1.75 20.99 12.28
N LEU A 159 0.78 21.23 11.39
CA LEU A 159 0.09 20.15 10.69
C LEU A 159 1.07 19.25 9.94
N VAL A 160 1.96 19.83 9.12
CA VAL A 160 2.91 19.04 8.31
C VAL A 160 3.84 18.21 9.19
N LYS A 161 4.33 18.76 10.31
CA LYS A 161 5.16 18.02 11.28
C LYS A 161 4.40 16.85 11.88
N ASP A 162 3.14 17.06 12.26
CA ASP A 162 2.29 16.02 12.83
C ASP A 162 2.01 14.91 11.81
N LEU A 163 1.72 15.25 10.56
CA LEU A 163 1.52 14.26 9.48
C LEU A 163 2.77 13.37 9.30
N ILE A 164 3.95 13.97 9.29
CA ILE A 164 5.21 13.21 9.20
C ILE A 164 5.38 12.29 10.40
N SER A 165 5.07 12.76 11.61
CA SER A 165 5.16 11.96 12.83
C SER A 165 4.19 10.78 12.81
N ASP A 166 2.94 10.99 12.39
CA ASP A 166 1.93 9.93 12.30
C ASP A 166 2.35 8.87 11.26
N LEU A 167 2.84 9.29 10.09
CA LEU A 167 3.30 8.36 9.05
C LEU A 167 4.57 7.61 9.43
N ALA A 168 5.51 8.25 10.14
CA ALA A 168 6.69 7.59 10.69
C ALA A 168 6.33 6.56 11.78
N ASN A 169 5.19 6.74 12.45
CA ASN A 169 4.65 5.80 13.43
C ASN A 169 3.89 4.65 12.76
N ASN A 170 4.62 3.77 12.07
CA ASN A 170 4.06 2.58 11.40
C ASN A 170 2.93 2.91 10.39
N LEU A 171 3.08 4.00 9.63
CA LEU A 171 2.09 4.41 8.62
C LEU A 171 0.69 4.62 9.23
N ASP A 172 0.60 5.36 10.35
CA ASP A 172 -0.66 5.74 11.02
C ASP A 172 -1.45 6.77 10.22
N THR A 173 -1.88 6.32 9.04
CA THR A 173 -2.72 7.02 8.08
C THR A 173 -4.10 7.40 8.65
N PRO A 174 -4.75 6.61 9.52
CA PRO A 174 -5.99 7.05 10.19
C PRO A 174 -5.81 8.35 10.98
N THR A 175 -4.76 8.44 11.80
CA THR A 175 -4.50 9.66 12.59
C THR A 175 -4.16 10.83 11.67
N ALA A 176 -3.31 10.61 10.67
CA ALA A 176 -2.93 11.64 9.70
C ALA A 176 -4.14 12.22 8.94
N LEU A 177 -5.04 11.36 8.43
CA LEU A 177 -6.25 11.82 7.73
C LEU A 177 -7.22 12.55 8.66
N ASN A 178 -7.37 12.08 9.90
CA ASN A 178 -8.19 12.78 10.88
C ASN A 178 -7.66 14.20 11.19
N ARG A 179 -6.33 14.39 11.23
CA ARG A 179 -5.74 15.73 11.36
C ARG A 179 -6.05 16.64 10.18
N LEU A 180 -6.01 16.12 8.96
CA LEU A 180 -6.39 16.87 7.77
C LEU A 180 -7.86 17.33 7.83
N VAL A 181 -8.76 16.45 8.25
CA VAL A 181 -10.19 16.79 8.44
C VAL A 181 -10.36 17.87 9.51
N LEU A 182 -9.73 17.71 10.68
CA LEU A 182 -9.80 18.71 11.76
C LEU A 182 -9.19 20.05 11.35
N TRP A 183 -8.07 20.04 10.63
CA TRP A 183 -7.45 21.24 10.08
C TRP A 183 -8.36 21.93 9.07
N ALA A 184 -9.03 21.17 8.19
CA ALA A 184 -9.97 21.73 7.21
C ALA A 184 -11.18 22.38 7.90
N ILE A 185 -11.74 21.76 8.95
CA ILE A 185 -12.81 22.34 9.78
C ILE A 185 -12.35 23.61 10.47
N THR A 186 -11.13 23.60 11.02
CA THR A 186 -10.56 24.75 11.75
C THR A 186 -10.33 25.92 10.79
N SER A 187 -9.82 25.66 9.59
CA SER A 187 -9.58 26.65 8.54
C SER A 187 -10.85 27.38 8.06
N GLN A 188 -12.04 26.83 8.31
CA GLN A 188 -13.30 27.51 8.03
C GLN A 188 -13.71 28.50 9.13
N LYS A 189 -13.25 28.29 10.37
CA LYS A 189 -13.66 29.04 11.56
C LYS A 189 -12.60 30.03 12.04
N ASP A 190 -11.34 29.60 12.01
CA ASP A 190 -10.18 30.31 12.54
C ASP A 190 -9.03 30.17 11.53
N ALA A 191 -8.88 31.21 10.72
CA ALA A 191 -7.95 31.25 9.60
C ALA A 191 -7.06 32.48 9.77
N SER A 192 -5.75 32.26 9.77
CA SER A 192 -4.76 33.32 9.95
C SER A 192 -3.47 33.08 9.16
N PHE A 193 -3.33 31.93 8.49
CA PHE A 193 -2.14 31.54 7.76
C PHE A 193 -2.41 31.52 6.24
N ASN A 194 -1.55 32.16 5.45
CA ASN A 194 -1.67 32.20 3.98
C ASN A 194 -0.71 31.21 3.30
N LYS A 195 -0.87 29.92 3.63
CA LYS A 195 0.06 28.84 3.26
C LYS A 195 -0.65 27.56 2.80
N SER A 196 -1.90 27.64 2.34
CA SER A 196 -2.67 26.46 1.88
C SER A 196 -1.93 25.63 0.81
N GLY A 197 -1.18 26.29 -0.09
CA GLY A 197 -0.35 25.61 -1.09
C GLY A 197 0.79 24.77 -0.52
N GLU A 198 1.34 25.09 0.66
CA GLU A 198 2.32 24.23 1.34
C GLU A 198 1.67 22.93 1.83
N VAL A 199 0.44 23.02 2.33
CA VAL A 199 -0.34 21.86 2.78
C VAL A 199 -0.72 20.96 1.60
N SER A 200 -1.21 21.51 0.48
CA SER A 200 -1.50 20.71 -0.73
C SER A 200 -0.27 19.93 -1.20
N ARG A 201 0.90 20.57 -1.29
CA ARG A 201 2.15 19.88 -1.67
C ARG A 201 2.59 18.82 -0.66
N ALA A 202 2.39 19.07 0.64
CA ALA A 202 2.70 18.08 1.67
C ALA A 202 1.76 16.88 1.59
N ILE A 203 0.46 17.09 1.39
CA ILE A 203 -0.53 16.03 1.20
C ILE A 203 -0.15 15.17 -0.03
N ASP A 204 0.18 15.80 -1.16
CA ASP A 204 0.62 15.06 -2.36
C ASP A 204 1.93 14.29 -2.09
N SER A 205 2.94 14.94 -1.52
CA SER A 205 4.25 14.32 -1.29
C SER A 205 4.22 13.16 -0.28
N LEU A 206 3.44 13.29 0.79
CA LEU A 206 3.43 12.33 1.89
C LEU A 206 2.39 11.23 1.69
N LEU A 207 1.23 11.59 1.14
CA LEU A 207 0.08 10.70 1.03
C LEU A 207 -0.24 10.35 -0.41
N GLY A 208 0.35 10.97 -1.43
CA GLY A 208 0.01 10.76 -2.84
C GLY A 208 -1.41 11.21 -3.19
N LEU A 209 -1.90 12.22 -2.48
CA LEU A 209 -3.23 12.79 -2.63
C LEU A 209 -3.12 14.18 -3.28
N ALA A 210 -3.33 14.27 -4.59
CA ALA A 210 -3.33 15.52 -5.34
C ALA A 210 -4.66 16.28 -5.14
N LEU A 211 -4.73 17.05 -4.06
CA LEU A 211 -5.90 17.84 -3.63
C LEU A 211 -5.72 19.34 -3.81
#